data_AF-A0A8B9MA09-F1
#
_entry.id   AF-A0A8B9MA09-F1
#
_cell.length_a   1.000
_cell.length_b   1.000
_cell.length_c   1.000
_cell.angle_alpha   90.00
_cell.angle_beta   90.00
_cell.angle_gamma   90.00
#
_symmetry.space_group_name_H-M   'P 1'
#
loop_
_entity.id
_entity.type
_entity.pdbx_description
1 polymer ?
#
loop_
_entity_poly.entity_id
_entity_poly.type
_entity_poly.pdbx_seq_one_letter_code
_entity_poly.pdbx_strand_id
1 'polypeptide(L)'
;YLNDILVAVKVIDKKRAKKDTYVTKNLRREGQIQQMIRHPNIAQLLDILETENSYYLVMELCPGGNLMHKIYEKKRLEEHEAPLFCLFKSLYQH
;
A
#
# COMPACT_ATOMS: atom_id res chain seq x y z
N TYR A 1 9.49 -17.68 18.61
CA TYR A 1 9.55 -17.77 17.14
C TYR A 1 8.50 -16.88 16.46
N LEU A 2 8.13 -15.74 17.05
CA LEU A 2 7.40 -14.70 16.32
C LEU A 2 8.47 -13.75 15.79
N ASN A 3 8.68 -13.75 14.48
CA ASN A 3 9.53 -12.74 13.86
C ASN A 3 8.77 -11.42 13.92
N ASP A 4 9.31 -10.41 14.59
CA ASP A 4 8.80 -9.03 14.58
C ASP A 4 9.05 -8.41 13.19
N ILE A 5 8.24 -8.80 12.21
CA ILE A 5 8.29 -8.23 10.87
C ILE A 5 7.46 -6.93 10.88
N LEU A 6 8.12 -5.82 10.59
CA LEU A 6 7.44 -4.54 10.40
C LEU A 6 6.69 -4.54 9.06
N VAL A 7 5.44 -4.08 9.08
CA VAL A 7 4.55 -4.05 7.92
C VAL A 7 3.84 -2.70 7.81
N ALA A 8 3.39 -2.36 6.60
CA ALA A 8 2.50 -1.23 6.37
C ALA A 8 1.04 -1.73 6.34
N VAL A 9 0.13 -1.03 7.01
CA VAL A 9 -1.30 -1.38 7.00
C VAL A 9 -2.11 -0.23 6.41
N LYS A 10 -2.73 -0.46 5.25
CA LYS A 10 -3.65 0.51 4.63
C LYS A 10 -5.08 0.16 5.01
N VAL A 11 -5.78 1.12 5.61
CA VAL A 11 -7.18 0.96 6.05
C VAL A 11 -8.12 1.59 5.03
N ILE A 12 -9.15 0.84 4.61
CA ILE A 12 -10.20 1.32 3.71
C ILE A 12 -11.55 1.17 4.42
N ASP A 13 -12.16 2.32 4.73
CA ASP A 13 -13.50 2.37 5.33
C ASP A 13 -14.56 1.95 4.30
N LYS A 14 -15.38 0.94 4.64
CA LYS A 14 -16.43 0.39 3.77
C LYS A 14 -17.56 1.38 3.51
N LYS A 15 -17.90 2.27 4.43
CA LYS A 15 -18.92 3.30 4.23
C LYS A 15 -18.44 4.35 3.23
N ARG A 16 -17.16 4.75 3.29
CA ARG A 16 -16.54 5.62 2.29
C ARG A 16 -16.44 4.92 0.93
N ALA A 17 -16.00 3.66 0.92
CA ALA A 17 -15.90 2.86 -0.30
C ALA A 17 -17.26 2.57 -0.95
N LYS A 18 -18.36 2.43 -0.20
CA LYS A 18 -19.72 2.23 -0.75
C LYS A 18 -20.19 3.37 -1.64
N LYS A 19 -19.64 4.57 -1.50
CA LYS A 19 -19.92 5.70 -2.41
C LYS A 19 -19.29 5.49 -3.78
N ASP A 20 -18.32 4.58 -3.88
CA ASP A 20 -17.63 4.20 -5.10
C ASP A 20 -17.94 2.72 -5.45
N THR A 21 -18.80 2.55 -6.44
CA THR A 21 -19.21 1.20 -6.89
C THR A 21 -18.06 0.40 -7.52
N TYR A 22 -16.99 1.06 -7.96
CA TYR A 22 -15.80 0.40 -8.49
C TYR A 22 -15.03 -0.29 -7.35
N VAL A 23 -14.74 0.44 -6.27
CA VAL A 23 -14.00 -0.08 -5.12
C VAL A 23 -14.71 -1.28 -4.50
N THR A 24 -16.02 -1.20 -4.32
CA THR A 24 -16.79 -2.29 -3.69
C THR A 24 -16.84 -3.57 -4.52
N LYS A 25 -16.80 -3.48 -5.86
CA LYS A 25 -16.82 -4.66 -6.75
C LYS A 25 -15.42 -5.24 -6.98
N ASN A 26 -14.40 -4.39 -7.05
CA ASN A 26 -13.10 -4.82 -7.56
C ASN A 26 -12.05 -5.04 -6.47
N LEU A 27 -12.20 -4.47 -5.27
CA LEU A 27 -11.15 -4.49 -4.24
C LEU A 27 -10.65 -5.91 -3.93
N ARG A 28 -11.55 -6.90 -3.79
CA ARG A 28 -11.14 -8.29 -3.55
C ARG A 28 -10.39 -8.88 -4.74
N ARG A 29 -10.88 -8.65 -5.96
CA ARG A 29 -10.26 -9.17 -7.20
C ARG A 29 -8.87 -8.56 -7.40
N GLU A 30 -8.77 -7.25 -7.31
CA GLU A 30 -7.50 -6.53 -7.45
C GLU A 30 -6.53 -6.90 -6.32
N GLY A 31 -7.03 -7.05 -5.09
CA GLY A 31 -6.24 -7.51 -3.96
C GLY A 31 -5.67 -8.93 -4.16
N GLN A 32 -6.44 -9.86 -4.74
CA GLN A 32 -5.93 -11.19 -5.10
C GLN A 32 -4.86 -11.12 -6.18
N ILE A 33 -5.07 -10.29 -7.21
CA ILE A 33 -4.06 -10.07 -8.27
C ILE A 33 -2.78 -9.51 -7.66
N GLN A 34 -2.89 -8.50 -6.79
CA GLN A 34 -1.74 -7.86 -6.16
C GLN A 34 -0.97 -8.81 -5.24
N GLN A 35 -1.63 -9.73 -4.52
CA GLN A 35 -0.95 -10.76 -3.73
C GLN A 35 -0.09 -11.72 -4.58
N MET A 36 -0.45 -11.93 -5.84
CA MET A 36 0.31 -12.78 -6.76
C MET A 36 1.54 -12.08 -7.36
N ILE A 37 1.60 -10.74 -7.32
CA ILE A 37 2.72 -9.98 -7.87
C ILE A 37 3.92 -10.09 -6.94
N ARG A 38 5.05 -10.57 -7.49
CA ARG A 38 6.34 -10.61 -6.82
C ARG A 38 7.38 -9.94 -7.70
N HIS A 39 7.67 -8.67 -7.42
CA HIS A 39 8.60 -7.88 -8.21
C HIS A 39 9.37 -6.92 -7.29
N PRO A 40 10.69 -6.75 -7.45
CA PRO A 40 11.52 -5.94 -6.54
C PRO A 40 11.10 -4.46 -6.41
N ASN A 41 10.34 -3.94 -7.38
CA ASN A 41 9.90 -2.54 -7.43
C ASN A 41 8.39 -2.37 -7.16
N ILE A 42 7.69 -3.42 -6.70
CA ILE A 42 6.27 -3.36 -6.38
C ILE A 42 6.10 -3.89 -4.95
N ALA A 43 5.61 -3.05 -4.05
CA ALA A 43 5.34 -3.44 -2.68
C ALA A 43 4.38 -4.64 -2.63
N GLN A 44 4.83 -5.71 -1.98
CA GLN A 44 4.03 -6.93 -1.89
C GLN A 44 2.81 -6.71 -0.99
N LEU A 45 1.64 -7.15 -1.45
CA LEU A 45 0.48 -7.32 -0.58
C LEU A 45 0.60 -8.69 0.09
N LEU A 46 0.75 -8.68 1.42
CA LEU A 46 0.99 -9.87 2.23
C LEU A 46 -0.32 -10.53 2.65
N ASP A 47 -1.31 -9.72 3.03
CA ASP A 47 -2.62 -10.21 3.47
C ASP A 47 -3.72 -9.15 3.33
N ILE A 48 -4.98 -9.59 3.33
CA ILE A 48 -6.17 -8.73 3.40
C ILE A 48 -7.05 -9.23 4.53
N LEU A 49 -7.23 -8.39 5.55
CA LEU A 49 -8.18 -8.63 6.62
C LEU A 49 -9.45 -7.83 6.38
N GLU A 50 -10.59 -8.44 6.67
CA GLU A 50 -11.89 -7.82 6.49
C GLU A 50 -12.68 -7.84 7.80
N THR A 51 -13.17 -6.67 8.18
CA THR A 51 -14.11 -6.49 9.28
C THR A 51 -15.44 -6.00 8.73
N GLU A 52 -16.46 -5.85 9.59
CA GLU A 52 -17.76 -5.30 9.17
C GLU A 52 -17.63 -3.92 8.50
N ASN A 53 -16.73 -3.07 9.00
CA ASN A 53 -16.65 -1.65 8.64
C ASN A 53 -15.42 -1.29 7.79
N SER A 54 -14.41 -2.15 7.71
CA SER A 54 -13.15 -1.79 7.05
C SER A 54 -12.43 -2.99 6.44
N TYR A 55 -11.65 -2.70 5.39
CA TYR A 55 -10.61 -3.59 4.89
C TYR A 55 -9.25 -3.11 5.39
N TYR A 56 -8.38 -4.05 5.76
CA TYR A 56 -7.01 -3.81 6.18
C TYR A 56 -6.08 -4.55 5.23
N LEU A 57 -5.33 -3.81 4.44
CA LEU A 57 -4.37 -4.36 3.49
C LEU A 57 -3.01 -4.36 4.16
N VAL A 58 -2.49 -5.55 4.48
CA VAL A 58 -1.18 -5.75 5.10
C VAL A 58 -0.15 -5.86 4.00
N MET A 59 0.80 -4.93 3.96
CA MET A 59 1.75 -4.78 2.87
C MET A 59 3.18 -4.77 3.40
N GLU A 60 4.13 -5.10 2.53
CA GLU A 60 5.55 -4.87 2.76
C GLU A 60 5.80 -3.41 3.18
N LEU A 61 6.61 -3.22 4.23
CA LEU A 61 7.00 -1.88 4.66
C LEU A 61 8.13 -1.36 3.78
N CYS A 62 7.90 -0.21 3.15
CA CYS A 62 8.90 0.45 2.32
C CYS A 62 9.51 1.65 3.07
N PRO A 63 10.73 1.52 3.64
CA PRO A 63 11.30 2.50 4.56
C PRO A 63 11.78 3.78 3.86
N GLY A 64 11.94 3.77 2.53
CA GLY A 64 12.42 4.90 1.75
C GLY A 64 11.48 6.11 1.74
N GLY A 65 10.25 5.98 2.24
CA GLY A 65 9.28 7.07 2.17
C GLY A 65 8.72 7.25 0.76
N ASN A 66 8.21 8.46 0.45
CA ASN A 66 7.50 8.70 -0.80
C ASN A 66 8.37 9.40 -1.85
N LEU A 67 8.20 9.00 -3.12
CA LEU A 67 8.94 9.54 -4.26
C LEU A 67 8.76 11.06 -4.41
N MET A 68 7.55 11.56 -4.16
CA MET A 68 7.21 12.98 -4.34
C MET A 68 7.98 13.91 -3.40
N HIS A 69 8.20 13.52 -2.15
CA HIS A 69 9.03 14.25 -1.19
C HIS A 69 10.44 14.38 -1.73
N LYS A 70 11.00 13.30 -2.28
CA LYS A 70 12.36 13.35 -2.80
C LYS A 70 12.46 14.14 -4.11
N ILE A 71 11.44 14.11 -4.96
CA ILE A 71 11.34 15.02 -6.12
C ILE A 71 11.28 16.48 -5.64
N TYR A 72 10.49 16.76 -4.61
CA TYR A 72 10.36 18.10 -4.05
C TYR A 72 11.70 18.62 -3.48
N GLU A 73 12.45 17.76 -2.79
CA GLU A 73 13.76 18.10 -2.23
C GLU A 73 14.86 18.22 -3.30
N LYS A 74 14.93 17.28 -4.26
CA LYS A 74 16.04 17.19 -5.23
C LYS A 74 15.77 17.84 -6.59
N LYS A 75 14.53 18.28 -6.89
CA LYS A 75 14.03 18.77 -8.19
C LYS A 75 14.07 17.78 -9.36
N ARG A 76 15.02 16.84 -9.40
CA ARG A 76 15.13 15.74 -10.37
C ARG A 76 15.65 14.49 -9.67
N LEU A 77 15.18 13.32 -10.12
CA LEU A 77 15.65 12.01 -9.67
C LEU A 77 16.16 11.24 -10.86
N GLU A 78 17.23 10.48 -10.67
CA GLU A 78 17.65 9.48 -11.64
C GLU A 78 16.80 8.22 -11.50
N GLU A 79 16.59 7.50 -12.61
CA GLU A 79 15.70 6.33 -12.67
C GLU A 79 16.10 5.26 -11.65
N HIS A 80 17.40 5.07 -11.41
CA HIS A 80 17.91 4.10 -10.44
C HIS A 80 17.56 4.45 -8.98
N GLU A 81 17.19 5.70 -8.68
CA GLU A 81 16.77 6.11 -7.35
C GLU A 81 15.28 5.83 -7.08
N ALA A 82 14.45 5.65 -8.12
CA ALA A 82 13.00 5.48 -7.98
C ALA A 82 12.56 4.15 -7.30
N PRO A 83 13.22 2.99 -7.52
CA PRO A 83 12.83 1.71 -6.93
C PRO A 83 12.72 1.68 -5.40
N LEU A 84 13.51 2.51 -4.70
CA LEU A 84 13.50 2.55 -3.23
C LEU A 84 12.23 3.18 -2.63
N PHE A 85 11.37 3.79 -3.45
CA PHE A 85 10.27 4.63 -3.01
C PHE A 85 8.92 4.03 -3.40
N CYS A 86 8.52 2.98 -2.71
CA CYS A 86 7.15 2.51 -2.77
C CYS A 86 6.26 3.42 -1.90
N LEU A 87 5.56 4.33 -2.58
CA LEU A 87 4.43 5.09 -2.06
C LEU A 87 3.39 4.12 -1.49
N PHE A 88 3.06 4.24 -0.20
CA PHE A 88 1.68 4.37 0.29
C PHE A 88 1.71 4.89 1.72
N LYS A 89 1.61 6.21 1.87
CA LYS A 89 1.23 6.81 3.14
C LYS A 89 -0.24 6.45 3.40
N SER A 90 -0.49 5.57 4.35
CA SER A 90 -1.65 5.71 5.23
C SER A 90 -1.36 5.09 6.59
N LEU A 91 -0.26 5.50 7.21
CA LEU A 91 -0.23 5.61 8.66
C LEU A 91 -1.09 6.83 8.99
N TYR A 92 -2.26 6.57 9.59
CA TYR A 92 -3.18 7.52 10.23
C TYR A 92 -2.68 8.97 10.22
N GLN A 93 -3.20 9.78 9.29
CA GLN A 93 -3.29 11.21 9.51
C GLN A 93 -4.76 11.58 9.34
N HIS A 94 -5.25 12.28 10.36
CA HIS A 94 -6.61 12.79 10.54
C HIS A 94 -7.26 13.34 9.26
#